data_AF-I4Z6H7-F1
#
_entry.id   AF-I4Z6H7-F1
#
_cell.length_a   1.000
_cell.length_b   1.000
_cell.length_c   1.000
_cell.angle_alpha   90.00
_cell.angle_beta   90.00
_cell.angle_gamma   90.00
#
_symmetry.space_group_name_H-M   'P 1'
#
loop_
_entity.id
_entity.type
_entity.pdbx_description
1 polymer ?
#
loop_
_entity_poly.entity_id
_entity_poly.type
_entity_poly.pdbx_seq_one_letter_code
_entity_poly.pdbx_strand_id
1 'polypeptide(L)'
;MMKITKYIFLFIALFISNEFYAQNANQAKDCLDKATAIISHKGGVQACFSISKLGLGGTSGTVAIKGNKFMAVTRQASVWFDGKTQWTYMKSTNEVNISTPTEAQRLSVNPYSIISMYKNGYTLSMTTKGGQKVVHMVAKNQKRSVPEAYITLSGNQLKQIKMRQGSKWTTIKITSIVPKNLSNSMFQFNRKQYPKAEIIDLR
;
A
#
# COMPACT_ATOMS: atom_id res chain seq x y z
N MET A 1 -47.74 -31.38 3.40
CA MET A 1 -46.66 -30.90 4.30
C MET A 1 -45.25 -31.02 3.70
N MET A 2 -44.89 -32.09 2.99
CA MET A 2 -43.51 -32.31 2.50
C MET A 2 -42.96 -31.29 1.47
N LYS A 3 -43.83 -30.55 0.77
CA LYS A 3 -43.41 -29.50 -0.18
C LYS A 3 -42.94 -28.21 0.53
N ILE A 4 -43.58 -27.81 1.63
CA ILE A 4 -43.24 -26.58 2.38
C ILE A 4 -41.89 -26.75 3.10
N THR A 5 -41.61 -27.94 3.65
CA THR A 5 -40.32 -28.28 4.28
C THR A 5 -39.15 -28.20 3.30
N LYS A 6 -39.38 -28.53 2.02
CA LYS A 6 -38.37 -28.45 0.94
C LYS A 6 -37.98 -26.99 0.62
N TYR A 7 -38.94 -26.06 0.65
CA TYR A 7 -38.66 -24.64 0.44
C TYR A 7 -37.99 -23.98 1.65
N ILE A 8 -38.28 -24.44 2.87
CA ILE A 8 -37.60 -23.98 4.10
C ILE A 8 -36.11 -24.34 4.07
N PHE A 9 -35.75 -25.56 3.67
CA PHE A 9 -34.34 -25.97 3.51
C PHE A 9 -33.61 -25.16 2.42
N LEU A 10 -34.30 -24.82 1.31
CA LEU A 10 -33.73 -23.99 0.24
C LEU A 10 -33.51 -22.53 0.69
N PHE A 11 -34.41 -21.99 1.52
CA PHE A 11 -34.28 -20.65 2.09
C PHE A 11 -33.13 -20.55 3.09
N ILE A 12 -32.96 -21.56 3.96
CA ILE A 12 -31.86 -21.62 4.95
C ILE A 12 -30.50 -21.72 4.24
N ALA A 13 -30.39 -22.50 3.16
CA ALA A 13 -29.15 -22.61 2.37
C ALA A 13 -28.72 -21.27 1.73
N LEU A 14 -29.67 -20.39 1.36
CA LEU A 14 -29.37 -19.08 0.78
C LEU A 14 -28.78 -18.11 1.83
N PHE A 15 -29.18 -18.22 3.11
CA PHE A 15 -28.66 -17.36 4.18
C PHE A 15 -27.23 -17.74 4.62
N ILE A 16 -26.88 -19.04 4.65
CA ILE A 16 -25.57 -19.52 5.13
C ILE A 16 -24.41 -19.02 4.25
N SER A 17 -24.64 -18.86 2.94
CA SER A 17 -23.58 -18.40 2.03
C SER A 17 -23.13 -16.96 2.30
N ASN A 18 -24.05 -16.07 2.70
CA ASN A 18 -23.75 -14.67 2.97
C ASN A 18 -22.94 -14.48 4.26
N GLU A 19 -23.19 -15.32 5.28
CA GLU A 19 -22.44 -15.29 6.54
C GLU A 19 -20.96 -15.66 6.36
N PHE A 20 -20.68 -16.67 5.53
CA PHE A 20 -19.31 -17.10 5.24
C PHE A 20 -18.48 -16.00 4.54
N TYR A 21 -19.06 -15.28 3.57
CA TYR A 21 -18.37 -14.17 2.90
C TYR A 21 -18.14 -12.98 3.84
N ALA A 22 -19.13 -12.64 4.68
CA ALA A 22 -18.99 -11.56 5.65
C ALA A 22 -17.91 -11.88 6.69
N GLN A 23 -17.83 -13.12 7.17
CA GLN A 23 -16.80 -13.56 8.11
C GLN A 23 -15.40 -13.48 7.49
N ASN A 24 -15.24 -13.94 6.24
CA ASN A 24 -13.96 -13.87 5.54
C ASN A 24 -13.48 -12.43 5.32
N ALA A 25 -14.38 -11.53 4.92
CA ALA A 25 -14.06 -10.12 4.73
C ALA A 25 -13.64 -9.43 6.05
N ASN A 26 -14.31 -9.74 7.16
CA ASN A 26 -13.94 -9.23 8.48
C ASN A 26 -12.57 -9.72 8.92
N GLN A 27 -12.27 -11.01 8.74
CA GLN A 27 -10.94 -11.57 9.03
C GLN A 27 -9.83 -10.95 8.17
N ALA A 28 -10.12 -10.69 6.89
CA ALA A 28 -9.20 -10.00 5.99
C ALA A 28 -8.87 -8.60 6.49
N LYS A 29 -9.92 -7.85 6.89
CA LYS A 29 -9.79 -6.51 7.47
C LYS A 29 -8.95 -6.52 8.75
N ASP A 30 -9.26 -7.40 9.69
CA ASP A 30 -8.53 -7.52 10.96
C ASP A 30 -7.04 -7.83 10.76
N CYS A 31 -6.71 -8.66 9.77
CA CYS A 31 -5.33 -8.96 9.44
C CYS A 31 -4.59 -7.73 8.91
N LEU A 32 -5.25 -6.93 8.06
CA LEU A 32 -4.69 -5.68 7.56
C LEU A 32 -4.59 -4.63 8.67
N ASP A 33 -5.56 -4.54 9.60
CA ASP A 33 -5.50 -3.63 10.75
C ASP A 33 -4.28 -3.93 11.63
N LYS A 34 -4.03 -5.21 11.93
CA LYS A 34 -2.84 -5.64 12.70
C LYS A 34 -1.53 -5.31 11.99
N ALA A 35 -1.45 -5.52 10.67
CA ALA A 35 -0.27 -5.16 9.88
C ALA A 35 -0.06 -3.63 9.83
N THR A 36 -1.16 -2.87 9.71
CA THR A 36 -1.15 -1.41 9.67
C THR A 36 -0.67 -0.80 10.99
N ALA A 37 -1.02 -1.43 12.12
CA ALA A 37 -0.60 -0.97 13.44
C ALA A 37 0.92 -0.97 13.62
N ILE A 38 1.62 -1.97 13.05
CA ILE A 38 3.10 -2.04 13.07
C ILE A 38 3.71 -0.85 12.34
N ILE A 39 3.13 -0.48 11.20
CA ILE A 39 3.66 0.58 10.33
C ILE A 39 3.27 1.97 10.86
N SER A 40 2.16 2.05 11.60
CA SER A 40 1.66 3.27 12.25
C SER A 40 2.33 3.55 13.60
N HIS A 41 3.48 2.94 13.86
CA HIS A 41 4.27 3.18 15.06
C HIS A 41 4.55 4.68 15.26
N LYS A 42 4.35 5.21 16.47
CA LYS A 42 4.44 6.65 16.78
C LYS A 42 5.80 7.28 16.40
N GLY A 43 6.88 6.51 16.57
CA GLY A 43 8.23 6.93 16.16
C GLY A 43 8.43 6.94 14.63
N GLY A 44 7.66 6.13 13.91
CA GLY A 44 7.87 5.77 12.52
C GLY A 44 8.50 4.38 12.35
N VAL A 45 8.69 3.99 11.10
CA VAL A 45 9.33 2.73 10.69
C VAL A 45 10.31 2.96 9.53
N GLN A 46 11.33 2.13 9.43
CA GLN A 46 12.15 1.98 8.23
C GLN A 46 11.90 0.60 7.63
N ALA A 47 11.87 0.52 6.30
CA ALA A 47 11.70 -0.74 5.59
C ALA A 47 12.60 -0.81 4.35
N CYS A 48 13.06 -2.02 4.04
CA CYS A 48 13.72 -2.33 2.79
C CYS A 48 12.73 -2.98 1.82
N PHE A 49 12.79 -2.60 0.56
CA PHE A 49 11.88 -3.11 -0.45
C PHE A 49 12.57 -3.38 -1.79
N SER A 50 11.93 -4.22 -2.61
CA SER A 50 12.16 -4.28 -4.05
C SER A 50 10.84 -4.13 -4.80
N ILE A 51 10.86 -3.39 -5.89
CA ILE A 51 9.74 -3.18 -6.80
C ILE A 51 10.09 -3.86 -8.10
N SER A 52 9.15 -4.63 -8.66
CA SER A 52 9.20 -5.09 -10.04
C SER A 52 7.89 -4.76 -10.72
N LYS A 53 7.98 -4.33 -11.98
CA LYS A 53 6.81 -4.09 -12.82
C LYS A 53 6.86 -5.10 -13.96
N LEU A 54 5.71 -5.68 -14.31
CA LEU A 54 5.70 -6.64 -15.40
C LEU A 54 6.17 -5.95 -16.71
N GLY A 55 7.23 -6.49 -17.31
CA GLY A 55 7.85 -5.96 -18.54
C GLY A 55 8.76 -4.73 -18.36
N LEU A 56 8.97 -4.24 -17.13
CA LEU A 56 9.84 -3.10 -16.84
C LEU A 56 10.66 -3.47 -15.59
N GLY A 57 11.97 -3.61 -15.74
CA GLY A 57 12.88 -4.21 -14.75
C GLY A 57 12.71 -3.75 -13.28
N GLY A 58 13.27 -4.53 -12.36
CA GLY A 58 13.13 -4.26 -10.93
C GLY A 58 14.07 -3.17 -10.39
N THR A 59 13.67 -2.51 -9.31
CA THR A 59 14.52 -1.62 -8.52
C THR A 59 14.38 -1.96 -7.04
N SER A 60 15.37 -1.64 -6.22
CA SER A 60 15.33 -1.80 -4.78
C SER A 60 15.66 -0.51 -4.07
N GLY A 61 15.23 -0.42 -2.82
CA GLY A 61 15.35 0.80 -2.05
C GLY A 61 14.99 0.65 -0.60
N THR A 62 15.05 1.79 0.08
CA THR A 62 14.61 1.93 1.47
C THR A 62 13.49 2.95 1.53
N VAL A 63 12.59 2.75 2.49
CA VAL A 63 11.55 3.71 2.83
C VAL A 63 11.56 3.97 4.32
N ALA A 64 11.42 5.23 4.69
CA ALA A 64 11.13 5.68 6.04
C ALA A 64 9.71 6.25 6.06
N ILE A 65 8.89 5.88 7.04
CA ILE A 65 7.48 6.32 7.15
C ILE A 65 7.23 6.79 8.57
N LYS A 66 6.57 7.95 8.74
CA LYS A 66 6.07 8.44 10.03
C LYS A 66 4.77 9.21 9.84
N GLY A 67 3.67 8.65 10.33
CA GLY A 67 2.34 9.20 10.08
C GLY A 67 2.08 9.30 8.58
N ASN A 68 1.70 10.49 8.10
CA ASN A 68 1.47 10.76 6.68
C ASN A 68 2.74 11.12 5.89
N LYS A 69 3.93 11.10 6.52
CA LYS A 69 5.21 11.50 5.91
C LYS A 69 6.00 10.29 5.45
N PHE A 70 6.74 10.42 4.36
CA PHE A 70 7.66 9.37 3.92
C PHE A 70 8.90 9.91 3.21
N MET A 71 9.96 9.10 3.24
CA MET A 71 11.14 9.28 2.40
C MET A 71 11.44 7.94 1.75
N ALA A 72 11.52 7.89 0.43
CA ALA A 72 11.88 6.70 -0.33
C ALA A 72 13.16 6.95 -1.13
N VAL A 73 14.11 6.01 -1.07
CA VAL A 73 15.40 6.12 -1.75
C VAL A 73 15.64 4.86 -2.56
N THR A 74 15.90 5.02 -3.85
CA THR A 74 16.37 3.95 -4.75
C THR A 74 17.71 4.34 -5.36
N ARG A 75 18.24 3.45 -6.21
CA ARG A 75 19.41 3.80 -7.03
C ARG A 75 19.14 4.97 -7.97
N GLN A 76 17.92 5.12 -8.48
CA GLN A 76 17.58 6.08 -9.54
C GLN A 76 17.05 7.41 -9.00
N ALA A 77 16.33 7.39 -7.88
CA ALA A 77 15.62 8.55 -7.38
C ALA A 77 15.57 8.60 -5.85
N SER A 78 15.30 9.78 -5.33
CA SER A 78 14.97 10.01 -3.93
C SER A 78 13.70 10.85 -3.86
N VAL A 79 12.75 10.42 -3.04
CA VAL A 79 11.44 11.06 -2.89
C VAL A 79 11.23 11.40 -1.43
N TRP A 80 10.83 12.63 -1.16
CA TRP A 80 10.44 13.11 0.16
C TRP A 80 9.02 13.61 0.12
N PHE A 81 8.28 13.36 1.19
CA PHE A 81 6.94 13.90 1.38
C PHE A 81 6.72 14.25 2.85
N ASP A 82 6.48 15.53 3.12
CA ASP A 82 6.36 16.05 4.49
C ASP A 82 4.92 16.02 5.05
N GLY A 83 3.98 15.44 4.29
CA GLY A 83 2.55 15.47 4.57
C GLY A 83 1.76 16.42 3.67
N LYS A 84 2.44 17.34 2.97
CA LYS A 84 1.84 18.30 2.05
C LYS A 84 2.61 18.40 0.74
N THR A 85 3.91 18.67 0.81
CA THR A 85 4.80 18.89 -0.33
C THR A 85 5.57 17.63 -0.63
N GLN A 86 5.70 17.30 -1.92
CA GLN A 86 6.54 16.22 -2.41
C GLN A 86 7.73 16.79 -3.16
N TRP A 87 8.91 16.24 -2.90
CA TRP A 87 10.12 16.48 -3.68
C TRP A 87 10.56 15.16 -4.31
N THR A 88 10.83 15.17 -5.60
CA THR A 88 11.38 14.03 -6.33
C THR A 88 12.70 14.43 -6.95
N TYR A 89 13.81 13.91 -6.42
CA TYR A 89 15.14 14.04 -7.00
C TYR A 89 15.42 12.88 -7.96
N MET A 90 15.69 13.20 -9.23
CA MET A 90 16.08 12.27 -10.28
C MET A 90 17.60 12.33 -10.46
N LYS A 91 18.31 11.23 -10.18
CA LYS A 91 19.79 11.24 -10.24
C LYS A 91 20.35 11.36 -11.65
N SER A 92 19.64 10.85 -12.66
CA SER A 92 20.08 10.85 -14.04
C SER A 92 20.05 12.24 -14.67
N THR A 93 19.07 13.05 -14.30
CA THR A 93 18.91 14.43 -14.81
C THR A 93 19.43 15.47 -13.83
N ASN A 94 19.72 15.08 -12.59
CA ASN A 94 20.10 15.98 -11.50
C ASN A 94 19.04 17.09 -11.28
N GLU A 95 17.77 16.71 -11.37
CA GLU A 95 16.62 17.59 -11.19
C GLU A 95 15.84 17.23 -9.93
N VAL A 96 15.28 18.25 -9.28
CA VAL A 96 14.33 18.12 -8.17
C VAL A 96 13.01 18.72 -8.60
N ASN A 97 11.99 17.88 -8.72
CA ASN A 97 10.62 18.30 -8.98
C ASN A 97 9.87 18.49 -7.66
N ILE A 98 9.24 19.65 -7.47
CA ILE A 98 8.43 19.99 -6.29
C ILE A 98 6.96 20.02 -6.68
N SER A 99 6.10 19.34 -5.91
CA SER A 99 4.66 19.30 -6.19
C SER A 99 3.83 19.19 -4.91
N THR A 100 2.53 19.48 -5.03
CA THR A 100 1.53 19.25 -3.96
C THR A 100 0.53 18.19 -4.42
N PRO A 101 0.84 16.89 -4.27
CA PRO A 101 0.01 15.83 -4.85
C PRO A 101 -1.40 15.80 -4.24
N THR A 102 -2.41 15.71 -5.11
CA THR A 102 -3.81 15.45 -4.72
C THR A 102 -3.92 14.13 -3.96
N GLU A 103 -5.03 13.90 -3.26
CA GLU A 103 -5.23 12.65 -2.52
C GLU A 103 -5.10 11.42 -3.41
N ALA A 104 -5.70 11.45 -4.62
CA ALA A 104 -5.58 10.38 -5.60
C ALA A 104 -4.13 10.12 -6.04
N GLN A 105 -3.36 11.18 -6.26
CA GLN A 105 -1.93 11.06 -6.61
C GLN A 105 -1.12 10.53 -5.43
N ARG A 106 -1.40 10.96 -4.19
CA ARG A 106 -0.76 10.42 -2.99
C ARG A 106 -0.98 8.91 -2.87
N LEU A 107 -2.16 8.40 -3.19
CA LEU A 107 -2.45 6.97 -3.17
C LEU A 107 -1.51 6.14 -4.06
N SER A 108 -1.04 6.73 -5.17
CA SER A 108 -0.13 6.07 -6.13
C SER A 108 1.35 6.14 -5.76
N VAL A 109 1.75 7.11 -4.92
CA VAL A 109 3.17 7.39 -4.61
C VAL A 109 3.53 7.01 -3.17
N ASN A 110 2.58 7.09 -2.23
CA ASN A 110 2.83 6.83 -0.82
C ASN A 110 2.69 5.32 -0.49
N PRO A 111 3.75 4.64 -0.01
CA PRO A 111 3.65 3.25 0.39
C PRO A 111 2.70 3.03 1.59
N TYR A 112 2.47 4.06 2.42
CA TYR A 112 1.52 4.02 3.53
C TYR A 112 0.06 4.03 3.06
N SER A 113 -0.25 4.69 1.94
CA SER A 113 -1.64 4.81 1.49
C SER A 113 -2.22 3.48 1.01
N ILE A 114 -1.41 2.59 0.45
CA ILE A 114 -1.87 1.25 0.07
C ILE A 114 -2.35 0.48 1.31
N ILE A 115 -1.71 0.77 2.45
CA ILE A 115 -1.97 0.09 3.71
C ILE A 115 -3.15 0.74 4.44
N SER A 116 -3.58 1.96 4.12
CA SER A 116 -4.84 2.51 4.68
C SER A 116 -6.03 2.37 3.73
N MET A 117 -5.81 2.15 2.44
CA MET A 117 -6.89 2.17 1.43
C MET A 117 -7.95 1.09 1.63
N TYR A 118 -7.58 -0.07 2.19
CA TYR A 118 -8.53 -1.17 2.40
C TYR A 118 -9.69 -0.80 3.33
N LYS A 119 -9.52 0.24 4.15
CA LYS A 119 -10.54 0.68 5.09
C LYS A 119 -11.79 1.20 4.38
N ASN A 120 -11.66 1.77 3.17
CA ASN A 120 -12.77 2.42 2.48
C ASN A 120 -12.76 2.18 0.95
N GLY A 121 -13.90 1.76 0.42
CA GLY A 121 -14.13 1.64 -1.02
C GLY A 121 -13.53 0.40 -1.69
N TYR A 122 -13.18 -0.62 -0.90
CA TYR A 122 -12.75 -1.93 -1.36
C TYR A 122 -13.63 -3.03 -0.75
N THR A 123 -13.84 -4.10 -1.52
CA THR A 123 -14.29 -5.40 -1.03
C THR A 123 -13.06 -6.24 -0.72
N LEU A 124 -13.08 -6.95 0.41
CA LEU A 124 -11.95 -7.73 0.91
C LEU A 124 -12.31 -9.21 0.94
N SER A 125 -11.34 -10.05 0.58
CA SER A 125 -11.36 -11.48 0.87
C SER A 125 -9.97 -11.94 1.23
N MET A 126 -9.84 -13.07 1.92
CA MET A 126 -8.55 -13.61 2.34
C MET A 126 -8.48 -15.11 2.09
N THR A 127 -7.33 -15.55 1.59
CA THR A 127 -6.95 -16.95 1.53
C THR A 127 -5.66 -17.18 2.29
N THR A 128 -5.43 -18.42 2.73
CA THR A 128 -4.15 -18.82 3.32
C THR A 128 -3.45 -19.78 2.37
N LYS A 129 -2.20 -19.48 2.00
CA LYS A 129 -1.37 -20.31 1.12
C LYS A 129 0.03 -20.42 1.71
N GLY A 130 0.50 -21.66 1.95
CA GLY A 130 1.84 -21.90 2.48
C GLY A 130 2.13 -21.18 3.81
N GLY A 131 1.16 -21.12 4.71
CA GLY A 131 1.28 -20.40 6.00
C GLY A 131 1.21 -18.87 5.90
N GLN A 132 1.09 -18.30 4.70
CA GLN A 132 0.92 -16.87 4.48
C GLN A 132 -0.54 -16.53 4.23
N LYS A 133 -0.97 -15.38 4.74
CA LYS A 133 -2.29 -14.82 4.47
C LYS A 133 -2.19 -13.93 3.24
N VAL A 134 -3.06 -14.14 2.26
CA VAL A 134 -3.16 -13.33 1.05
C VAL A 134 -4.52 -12.68 1.03
N VAL A 135 -4.54 -11.38 1.29
CA VAL A 135 -5.75 -10.55 1.22
C VAL A 135 -5.90 -10.03 -0.20
N HIS A 136 -7.05 -10.28 -0.81
CA HIS A 136 -7.46 -9.74 -2.11
C HIS A 136 -8.37 -8.54 -1.90
N MET A 137 -8.08 -7.48 -2.61
CA MET A 137 -8.79 -6.21 -2.54
C MET A 137 -9.31 -5.85 -3.92
N VAL A 138 -10.62 -5.63 -4.02
CA VAL A 138 -11.27 -5.20 -5.26
C VAL A 138 -11.98 -3.88 -5.01
N ALA A 139 -11.66 -2.85 -5.79
CA ALA A 139 -12.29 -1.55 -5.66
C ALA A 139 -13.79 -1.65 -5.97
N LYS A 140 -14.63 -1.06 -5.12
CA LYS A 140 -16.07 -0.92 -5.40
C LYS A 140 -16.33 -0.04 -6.63
N ASN A 141 -15.45 0.94 -6.87
CA ASN A 141 -15.42 1.75 -8.08
C ASN A 141 -14.17 1.40 -8.91
N GLN A 142 -14.38 0.77 -10.08
CA GLN A 142 -13.30 0.33 -10.97
C GLN A 142 -12.54 1.48 -11.65
N LYS A 143 -13.03 2.72 -11.56
CA LYS A 143 -12.31 3.93 -12.02
C LYS A 143 -11.21 4.38 -11.07
N ARG A 144 -11.04 3.74 -9.90
CA ARG A 144 -9.93 4.03 -8.98
C ARG A 144 -8.58 3.71 -9.63
N SER A 145 -7.54 4.44 -9.25
CA SER A 145 -6.17 4.25 -9.76
C SER A 145 -5.59 2.86 -9.48
N VAL A 146 -6.02 2.24 -8.37
CA VAL A 146 -5.74 0.84 -8.02
C VAL A 146 -7.06 0.08 -7.94
N PRO A 147 -7.58 -0.46 -9.05
CA PRO A 147 -8.84 -1.22 -9.04
C PRO A 147 -8.71 -2.57 -8.33
N GLU A 148 -7.49 -3.11 -8.22
CA GLU A 148 -7.25 -4.43 -7.66
C GLU A 148 -5.86 -4.55 -7.02
N ALA A 149 -5.80 -5.22 -5.87
CA ALA A 149 -4.54 -5.51 -5.18
C ALA A 149 -4.58 -6.83 -4.39
N TYR A 150 -3.39 -7.39 -4.18
CA TYR A 150 -3.13 -8.50 -3.28
C TYR A 150 -2.08 -8.07 -2.24
N ILE A 151 -2.38 -8.33 -0.97
CA ILE A 151 -1.48 -8.07 0.14
C ILE A 151 -1.13 -9.40 0.80
N THR A 152 0.16 -9.73 0.83
CA THR A 152 0.67 -10.94 1.46
C THR A 152 1.27 -10.61 2.81
N LEU A 153 0.81 -11.33 3.83
CA LEU A 153 1.25 -11.23 5.21
C LEU A 153 1.83 -12.58 5.69
N SER A 154 2.89 -12.52 6.49
CA SER A 154 3.38 -13.65 7.28
C SER A 154 3.24 -13.27 8.76
N GLY A 155 2.34 -13.95 9.48
CA GLY A 155 1.83 -13.44 10.75
C GLY A 155 1.17 -12.06 10.56
N ASN A 156 1.66 -11.05 11.28
CA ASN A 156 1.24 -9.65 11.12
C ASN A 156 2.21 -8.83 10.24
N GLN A 157 3.28 -9.44 9.75
CA GLN A 157 4.31 -8.73 8.98
C GLN A 157 3.92 -8.64 7.51
N LEU A 158 3.96 -7.42 6.96
CA LEU A 158 3.77 -7.18 5.53
C LEU A 158 4.96 -7.72 4.74
N LYS A 159 4.68 -8.57 3.74
CA LYS A 159 5.71 -9.22 2.91
C LYS A 159 5.63 -8.82 1.44
N GLN A 160 4.43 -8.65 0.92
CA GLN A 160 4.27 -8.28 -0.48
C GLN A 160 3.00 -7.46 -0.69
N ILE A 161 3.09 -6.49 -1.61
CA ILE A 161 1.95 -5.81 -2.21
C ILE A 161 2.04 -6.05 -3.70
N LYS A 162 0.99 -6.59 -4.31
CA LYS A 162 0.86 -6.69 -5.76
C LYS A 162 -0.37 -5.90 -6.19
N MET A 163 -0.21 -4.86 -6.97
CA MET A 163 -1.29 -3.95 -7.35
C MET A 163 -1.39 -3.78 -8.86
N ARG A 164 -2.62 -3.63 -9.35
CA ARG A 164 -2.91 -3.35 -10.75
C ARG A 164 -3.05 -1.85 -10.94
N GLN A 165 -2.33 -1.30 -11.91
CA GLN A 165 -2.41 0.10 -12.34
C GLN A 165 -2.60 0.11 -13.86
N GLY A 166 -3.81 0.43 -14.32
CA GLY A 166 -4.23 0.19 -15.70
C GLY A 166 -4.22 -1.30 -16.03
N SER A 167 -3.49 -1.69 -17.09
CA SER A 167 -3.28 -3.08 -17.49
C SER A 167 -2.04 -3.73 -16.86
N LYS A 168 -1.22 -2.98 -16.12
CA LYS A 168 0.08 -3.45 -15.62
C LYS A 168 0.01 -3.81 -14.13
N TRP A 169 0.70 -4.88 -13.78
CA TRP A 169 0.91 -5.28 -12.39
C TRP A 169 2.27 -4.78 -11.88
N THR A 170 2.25 -4.20 -10.69
CA THR A 170 3.43 -3.81 -9.92
C THR A 170 3.49 -4.66 -8.67
N THR A 171 4.64 -5.28 -8.40
CA THR A 171 4.89 -6.08 -7.19
C THR A 171 5.94 -5.38 -6.35
N ILE A 172 5.62 -5.13 -5.09
CA ILE A 172 6.52 -4.60 -4.06
C ILE A 172 6.75 -5.73 -3.07
N LYS A 173 7.99 -6.18 -2.92
CA LYS A 173 8.40 -7.13 -1.88
C LYS A 173 9.04 -6.35 -0.74
N ILE A 174 8.63 -6.64 0.48
CA ILE A 174 9.15 -6.02 1.69
C ILE A 174 10.07 -7.04 2.37
N THR A 175 11.35 -6.70 2.50
CA THR A 175 12.36 -7.60 3.05
C THR A 175 12.58 -7.37 4.54
N SER A 176 12.40 -6.13 5.02
CA SER A 176 12.48 -5.80 6.45
C SER A 176 11.57 -4.64 6.80
N ILE A 177 11.07 -4.62 8.04
CA ILE A 177 10.37 -3.50 8.65
C ILE A 177 10.89 -3.38 10.09
N VAL A 178 11.39 -2.20 10.45
CA VAL A 178 11.97 -1.95 11.77
C VAL A 178 11.39 -0.66 12.34
N PRO A 179 10.74 -0.68 13.52
CA PRO A 179 10.33 0.53 14.23
C PRO A 179 11.54 1.42 14.56
N LYS A 180 11.40 2.73 14.39
CA LYS A 180 12.47 3.69 14.67
C LYS A 180 11.91 5.05 15.05
N ASN A 181 12.63 5.82 15.85
CA ASN A 181 12.28 7.20 16.15
C ASN A 181 12.84 8.12 15.06
N LEU A 182 11.99 8.48 14.09
CA LEU A 182 12.37 9.29 12.94
C LEU A 182 12.13 10.78 13.20
N SER A 183 13.11 11.62 12.86
CA SER A 183 12.96 13.07 12.89
C SER A 183 12.03 13.55 11.77
N ASN A 184 11.26 14.61 12.03
CA ASN A 184 10.42 15.24 11.01
C ASN A 184 11.25 15.82 9.85
N SER A 185 12.49 16.27 10.11
CA SER A 185 13.37 16.84 9.08
C SER A 185 13.81 15.80 8.03
N MET A 186 13.72 14.50 8.34
CA MET A 186 14.04 13.43 7.39
C MET A 186 13.11 13.41 6.18
N PHE A 187 11.91 13.99 6.30
CA PHE A 187 10.88 13.94 5.27
C PHE A 187 10.81 15.21 4.41
N GLN A 188 11.81 16.07 4.52
CA GLN A 188 11.94 17.29 3.73
C GLN A 188 13.21 17.24 2.90
N PHE A 189 13.13 17.69 1.66
CA PHE A 189 14.31 17.85 0.83
C PHE A 189 15.24 18.94 1.38
N ASN A 190 16.53 18.62 1.47
CA ASN A 190 17.56 19.57 1.91
C ASN A 190 18.41 20.02 0.73
N ARG A 191 18.14 21.22 0.21
CA ARG A 191 18.89 21.79 -0.93
C ARG A 191 20.41 21.82 -0.72
N LYS A 192 20.88 21.99 0.53
CA LYS A 192 22.32 22.02 0.83
C LYS A 192 23.02 20.70 0.48
N GLN A 193 22.29 19.59 0.47
CA GLN A 193 22.81 18.28 0.07
C GLN A 193 22.86 18.08 -1.45
N TYR A 194 22.22 18.97 -2.22
CA TYR A 194 22.09 18.89 -3.68
C TYR A 194 22.36 20.25 -4.33
N PRO A 195 23.57 20.83 -4.15
CA PRO A 195 23.85 22.21 -4.53
C PRO A 195 23.79 22.47 -6.04
N LYS A 196 24.01 21.43 -6.86
CA LYS A 196 24.00 21.51 -8.32
C LYS A 196 22.67 21.07 -8.95
N ALA A 197 21.70 20.64 -8.15
CA ALA A 197 20.45 20.14 -8.71
C ALA A 197 19.59 21.29 -9.24
N GLU A 198 19.05 21.12 -10.43
CA GLU A 198 18.05 22.02 -10.98
C GLU A 198 16.74 21.85 -10.20
N ILE A 199 16.09 22.96 -9.84
CA ILE A 199 14.82 22.92 -9.11
C ILE A 199 13.70 23.31 -10.06
N ILE A 200 12.73 22.42 -10.20
CA ILE A 200 11.52 22.61 -10.98
C ILE A 200 10.35 22.61 -10.01
N ASP A 201 9.70 23.76 -9.84
CA ASP A 201 8.54 23.91 -8.94
C ASP A 201 7.24 23.84 -9.74
N LEU A 202 6.39 22.87 -9.42
CA LEU A 202 5.13 22.54 -10.10
C LEU A 202 3.91 22.74 -9.18
N ARG A 203 4.08 23.43 -8.05
CA ARG A 203 3.02 23.65 -7.07
C ARG A 203 1.98 24.67 -7.50
#